data_AF-A0A7J3NNF6-F1
#
_entry.id   AF-A0A7J3NNF6-F1
#
_cell.length_a   1.000
_cell.length_b   1.000
_cell.length_c   1.000
_cell.angle_alpha   90.00
_cell.angle_beta   90.00
_cell.angle_gamma   90.00
#
_symmetry.space_group_name_H-M   'P 1'
#
loop_
_entity.id
_entity.type
_entity.pdbx_description
1 polymer ?
#
loop_
_entity_poly.entity_id
_entity_poly.type
_entity_poly.pdbx_seq_one_letter_code
_entity_poly.pdbx_strand_id
1 'polypeptide(L)'
;MSCSSMDGGLVGNPRYEHLRKDAERNLEVGRFLSAAREFQVLSLMAEKDGAFELAGDFAAKSGDCWLKSGRHAAAAIMYEQAANYFHISGKTSPEKNYLRKAFMEFLLASRTPQTSLLDKASFLFRAAKCSLSLGDQDTAKRLLLKACDLSLSFAASSFSNNEYGFAVTHHLFAIKCCAELGDKEKELQLHSLVCESFIHLIKSLIVTPSREQIASIQPLLKEWFSMLTANNALKEHREQASELVSKLLSVALELKNPDIIRTVLDVLSESDPALVADTLRKPSITASLTSFVSTLSAEDNEFFPLLSLLQLLFKDVSGGSLINCLPEATLHHLRKLLSKNILLSQVPDELKSKLAAFSSNKLNDFEGDD
;
A
#
# COMPACT_ATOMS: atom_id res chain seq x y z
N MET A 1 -41.64 5.45 -20.40
CA MET A 1 -41.58 6.79 -20.99
C MET A 1 -40.18 6.98 -21.55
N SER A 2 -40.11 7.28 -22.84
CA SER A 2 -38.95 7.23 -23.73
C SER A 2 -37.95 8.35 -23.48
N CYS A 3 -36.70 8.00 -23.16
CA CYS A 3 -35.57 8.93 -23.18
C CYS A 3 -35.04 9.09 -24.60
N SER A 4 -34.91 10.35 -25.01
CA SER A 4 -34.50 10.81 -26.33
C SER A 4 -33.01 10.56 -26.62
N SER A 5 -32.77 10.24 -27.88
CA SER A 5 -31.51 10.22 -28.64
C SER A 5 -30.36 11.10 -28.13
N MET A 6 -29.22 10.46 -27.82
CA MET A 6 -27.89 11.07 -27.83
C MET A 6 -27.17 10.71 -29.14
N ASP A 7 -27.30 11.57 -30.15
CA ASP A 7 -26.47 11.64 -31.37
C ASP A 7 -25.53 12.85 -31.21
N GLY A 8 -24.27 12.88 -31.68
CA GLY A 8 -23.63 11.99 -32.65
C GLY A 8 -22.16 12.32 -32.86
N GLY A 9 -21.33 12.20 -31.81
CA GLY A 9 -19.85 12.31 -31.95
C GLY A 9 -19.09 11.00 -31.76
N LEU A 10 -19.64 10.06 -30.97
CA LEU A 10 -18.96 8.82 -30.56
C LEU A 10 -19.77 7.55 -30.89
N VAL A 11 -21.06 7.69 -31.22
CA VAL A 11 -21.94 6.62 -31.72
C VAL A 11 -21.61 6.39 -33.19
N GLY A 12 -20.50 5.73 -33.45
CA GLY A 12 -19.98 5.53 -34.81
C GLY A 12 -18.51 5.15 -34.87
N ASN A 13 -17.80 5.10 -33.72
CA ASN A 13 -16.46 4.56 -33.70
C ASN A 13 -16.52 3.04 -34.00
N PRO A 14 -15.98 2.58 -35.16
CA PRO A 14 -16.07 1.18 -35.57
C PRO A 14 -15.44 0.22 -34.55
N ARG A 15 -14.52 0.74 -33.71
CA ARG A 15 -13.84 -0.03 -32.67
C ARG A 15 -14.78 -0.58 -31.61
N TYR A 16 -15.88 0.10 -31.30
CA TYR A 16 -16.85 -0.40 -30.31
C TYR A 16 -17.94 -1.25 -30.93
N GLU A 17 -18.23 -1.04 -32.21
CA GLU A 17 -19.51 -1.44 -32.79
C GLU A 17 -19.69 -2.97 -32.83
N HIS A 18 -18.65 -3.71 -33.23
CA HIS A 18 -18.70 -5.17 -33.26
C HIS A 18 -18.91 -5.74 -31.84
N LEU A 19 -18.04 -5.36 -30.90
CA LEU A 19 -18.10 -5.87 -29.53
C LEU A 19 -19.39 -5.45 -28.81
N ARG A 20 -19.91 -4.25 -29.10
CA ARG A 20 -21.21 -3.80 -28.59
C ARG A 20 -22.34 -4.65 -29.13
N LYS A 21 -22.36 -4.94 -30.44
CA LYS A 21 -23.39 -5.81 -31.03
C LYS A 21 -23.38 -7.20 -30.41
N ASP A 22 -22.19 -7.75 -30.15
CA ASP A 22 -22.05 -9.05 -29.47
C ASP A 22 -22.56 -8.99 -28.02
N ALA A 23 -22.20 -7.93 -27.28
CA ALA A 23 -22.65 -7.71 -25.90
C ALA A 23 -24.17 -7.58 -25.78
N GLU A 24 -24.78 -6.77 -26.65
CA GLU A 24 -26.23 -6.60 -26.71
C GLU A 24 -26.92 -7.91 -27.10
N ARG A 25 -26.40 -8.63 -28.11
CA ARG A 25 -26.93 -9.94 -28.49
C ARG A 25 -26.88 -10.93 -27.34
N ASN A 26 -25.75 -11.01 -26.63
CA ASN A 26 -25.58 -11.88 -25.46
C ASN A 26 -26.56 -11.50 -24.34
N LEU A 27 -26.81 -10.20 -24.13
CA LEU A 27 -27.79 -9.70 -23.17
C LEU A 27 -29.22 -10.12 -23.56
N GLU A 28 -29.60 -9.98 -24.83
CA GLU A 28 -30.92 -10.33 -25.36
C GLU A 28 -31.22 -11.83 -25.22
N VAL A 29 -30.25 -12.70 -25.50
CA VAL A 29 -30.43 -14.16 -25.39
C VAL A 29 -30.20 -14.70 -23.97
N GLY A 30 -30.06 -13.83 -22.97
CA GLY A 30 -29.94 -14.21 -21.56
C GLY A 30 -28.56 -14.73 -21.14
N ARG A 31 -27.52 -14.57 -21.97
CA ARG A 31 -26.12 -14.91 -21.65
C ARG A 31 -25.47 -13.79 -20.83
N PHE A 32 -26.03 -13.52 -19.65
CA PHE A 32 -25.66 -12.36 -18.83
C PHE A 32 -24.19 -12.31 -18.43
N LEU A 33 -23.54 -13.45 -18.13
CA LEU A 33 -22.11 -13.45 -17.78
C LEU A 33 -21.20 -13.07 -18.96
N SER A 34 -21.55 -13.49 -20.18
CA SER A 34 -20.81 -13.11 -21.39
C SER A 34 -21.00 -11.63 -21.67
N ALA A 35 -22.25 -11.16 -21.66
CA ALA A 35 -22.58 -9.76 -21.86
C ALA A 35 -21.90 -8.86 -20.82
N ALA A 36 -21.87 -9.26 -19.54
CA ALA A 36 -21.24 -8.52 -18.47
C ALA A 36 -19.74 -8.26 -18.75
N ARG A 37 -19.02 -9.29 -19.19
CA ARG A 37 -17.59 -9.20 -19.50
C ARG A 37 -17.34 -8.34 -20.74
N GLU A 38 -18.16 -8.49 -21.78
CA GLU A 38 -18.02 -7.70 -23.01
C GLU A 38 -18.32 -6.22 -22.76
N PHE A 39 -19.36 -5.89 -21.99
CA PHE A 39 -19.62 -4.51 -21.55
C PHE A 39 -18.51 -3.95 -20.66
N GLN A 40 -17.89 -4.77 -19.81
CA GLN A 40 -16.73 -4.34 -19.03
C GLN A 40 -15.54 -3.98 -19.93
N VAL A 41 -15.25 -4.79 -20.96
CA VAL A 41 -14.19 -4.49 -21.93
C VAL A 41 -14.50 -3.19 -22.69
N LEU A 42 -15.74 -3.02 -23.13
CA LEU A 42 -16.19 -1.78 -23.79
C LEU A 42 -16.01 -0.55 -22.89
N SER A 43 -16.31 -0.68 -21.59
CA SER A 43 -16.08 0.39 -20.61
C SER A 43 -14.61 0.79 -20.52
N LEU A 44 -13.71 -0.18 -20.43
CA LEU A 44 -12.26 0.08 -20.35
C LEU A 44 -11.70 0.67 -21.65
N MET A 45 -12.23 0.28 -22.81
CA MET A 45 -11.87 0.88 -24.09
C MET A 45 -12.30 2.34 -24.17
N ALA A 46 -13.56 2.63 -23.79
CA ALA A 46 -14.08 4.00 -23.76
C ALA A 46 -13.32 4.91 -22.78
N GLU A 47 -12.93 4.38 -21.61
CA GLU A 47 -12.06 5.09 -20.66
C GLU A 47 -10.72 5.49 -21.29
N LYS A 48 -10.05 4.56 -21.97
CA LYS A 48 -8.76 4.81 -22.64
C LYS A 48 -8.86 5.87 -23.73
N ASP A 49 -10.01 5.95 -24.40
CA ASP A 49 -10.29 6.95 -25.42
C ASP A 49 -10.80 8.29 -24.83
N GLY A 50 -10.87 8.42 -23.49
CA GLY A 50 -11.36 9.61 -22.80
C GLY A 50 -12.88 9.82 -22.90
N ALA A 51 -13.61 8.84 -23.42
CA ALA A 51 -15.06 8.87 -23.58
C ALA A 51 -15.78 8.43 -22.29
N PHE A 52 -15.57 9.17 -21.20
CA PHE A 52 -16.02 8.78 -19.85
C PHE A 52 -17.53 8.59 -19.72
N GLU A 53 -18.37 9.39 -20.38
CA GLU A 53 -19.83 9.19 -20.34
C GLU A 53 -20.23 7.82 -20.91
N LEU A 54 -19.62 7.44 -22.05
CA LEU A 54 -19.83 6.14 -22.68
C LEU A 54 -19.24 4.99 -21.85
N ALA A 55 -18.09 5.20 -21.20
CA ALA A 55 -17.52 4.24 -20.25
C ALA A 55 -18.48 4.00 -19.08
N GLY A 56 -19.08 5.06 -18.54
CA GLY A 56 -20.12 5.00 -17.50
C GLY A 56 -21.32 4.16 -17.92
N ASP A 57 -21.83 4.36 -19.14
CA ASP A 57 -22.96 3.60 -19.68
C ASP A 57 -22.63 2.10 -19.84
N PHE A 58 -21.44 1.77 -20.35
CA PHE A 58 -21.01 0.37 -20.49
C PHE A 58 -20.77 -0.30 -19.14
N ALA A 59 -20.13 0.38 -18.18
CA ALA A 59 -19.97 -0.11 -16.82
C ALA A 59 -21.34 -0.38 -16.16
N ALA A 60 -22.30 0.53 -16.32
CA ALA A 60 -23.65 0.35 -15.80
C ALA A 60 -24.36 -0.89 -16.40
N LYS A 61 -24.27 -1.08 -17.72
CA LYS A 61 -24.80 -2.27 -18.39
C LYS A 61 -24.13 -3.56 -17.92
N SER A 62 -22.81 -3.53 -17.71
CA SER A 62 -22.09 -4.66 -17.12
C SER A 62 -22.62 -4.98 -15.71
N GLY A 63 -22.81 -3.95 -14.88
CA GLY A 63 -23.39 -4.07 -13.54
C GLY A 63 -24.77 -4.72 -13.54
N ASP A 64 -25.67 -4.27 -14.45
CA ASP A 64 -27.00 -4.86 -14.60
C ASP A 64 -26.94 -6.34 -15.01
N CYS A 65 -25.97 -6.75 -15.84
CA CYS A 65 -25.76 -8.14 -16.24
C CYS A 65 -25.23 -9.00 -15.08
N TRP A 66 -24.28 -8.49 -14.30
CA TRP A 66 -23.79 -9.16 -13.08
C TRP A 66 -24.90 -9.36 -12.06
N LEU A 67 -25.75 -8.34 -11.89
CA LEU A 67 -26.89 -8.38 -10.98
C LEU A 67 -27.91 -9.46 -11.41
N LYS A 68 -28.26 -9.52 -12.70
CA LYS A 68 -29.11 -10.60 -13.26
C LYS A 68 -28.52 -11.99 -13.07
N SER A 69 -27.20 -12.10 -12.91
CA SER A 69 -26.50 -13.35 -12.62
C SER A 69 -26.36 -13.66 -11.12
N GLY A 70 -26.98 -12.85 -10.24
CA GLY A 70 -26.89 -12.99 -8.77
C GLY A 70 -25.54 -12.61 -8.17
N ARG A 71 -24.68 -11.89 -8.90
CA ARG A 71 -23.31 -11.55 -8.48
C ARG A 71 -23.24 -10.13 -7.94
N HIS A 72 -23.80 -9.92 -6.75
CA HIS A 72 -23.91 -8.62 -6.08
C HIS A 72 -22.58 -7.86 -5.98
N ALA A 73 -21.49 -8.53 -5.56
CA ALA A 73 -20.18 -7.89 -5.44
C ALA A 73 -19.66 -7.35 -6.79
N ALA A 74 -19.78 -8.14 -7.86
CA ALA A 74 -19.34 -7.74 -9.19
C ALA A 74 -20.22 -6.59 -9.74
N ALA A 75 -21.53 -6.66 -9.51
CA ALA A 75 -22.45 -5.59 -9.88
C ALA A 75 -22.11 -4.28 -9.16
N ALA A 76 -21.88 -4.33 -7.85
CA ALA A 76 -21.51 -3.17 -7.04
C ALA A 76 -20.24 -2.48 -7.55
N ILE A 77 -19.21 -3.26 -7.90
CA ILE A 77 -17.95 -2.73 -8.47
C ILE A 77 -18.21 -2.00 -9.77
N MET A 78 -19.00 -2.59 -10.68
CA MET A 78 -19.32 -1.95 -11.97
C MET A 78 -20.15 -0.68 -11.79
N TYR A 79 -21.09 -0.66 -10.84
CA TYR A 79 -21.87 0.55 -10.54
C TYR A 79 -21.01 1.66 -9.90
N GLU A 80 -20.06 1.30 -9.02
CA GLU A 80 -19.10 2.27 -8.46
C GLU A 80 -18.21 2.85 -9.57
N GLN A 81 -17.73 2.02 -10.50
CA GLN A 81 -16.98 2.49 -11.68
C GLN A 81 -17.82 3.41 -12.58
N ALA A 82 -19.08 3.03 -12.85
CA ALA A 82 -19.99 3.87 -13.62
C ALA A 82 -20.15 5.24 -12.96
N ALA A 83 -20.39 5.28 -11.64
CA ALA A 83 -20.47 6.52 -10.88
C ALA A 83 -19.21 7.38 -11.02
N ASN A 84 -18.02 6.79 -10.92
CA ASN A 84 -16.75 7.50 -11.07
C ASN A 84 -16.61 8.11 -12.47
N TYR A 85 -16.97 7.39 -13.54
CA TYR A 85 -16.91 7.95 -14.89
C TYR A 85 -17.90 9.08 -15.11
N PHE A 86 -19.11 8.98 -14.56
CA PHE A 86 -20.09 10.06 -14.60
C PHE A 86 -19.65 11.27 -13.77
N HIS A 87 -18.97 11.06 -12.64
CA HIS A 87 -18.35 12.12 -11.86
C HIS A 87 -17.31 12.89 -12.69
N ILE A 88 -16.38 12.18 -13.33
CA ILE A 88 -15.34 12.78 -14.21
C ILE A 88 -15.99 13.53 -15.38
N SER A 89 -17.10 13.03 -15.91
CA SER A 89 -17.87 13.67 -16.99
C SER A 89 -18.74 14.85 -16.53
N GLY A 90 -18.76 15.18 -15.24
CA GLY A 90 -19.62 16.23 -14.67
C GLY A 90 -21.12 15.88 -14.66
N LYS A 91 -21.49 14.61 -14.80
CA LYS A 91 -22.89 14.13 -14.88
C LYS A 91 -23.40 13.71 -13.49
N THR A 92 -23.78 14.68 -12.68
CA THR A 92 -24.15 14.46 -11.27
C THR A 92 -25.39 13.57 -11.05
N SER A 93 -26.38 13.63 -11.95
CA SER A 93 -27.60 12.81 -11.83
C SER A 93 -27.33 11.30 -11.97
N PRO A 94 -26.71 10.83 -13.08
CA PRO A 94 -26.36 9.41 -13.21
C PRO A 94 -25.31 8.97 -12.18
N GLU A 95 -24.34 9.81 -11.83
CA GLU A 95 -23.38 9.55 -10.73
C GLU A 95 -24.12 9.14 -9.44
N LYS A 96 -25.02 9.99 -8.94
CA LYS A 96 -25.79 9.70 -7.71
C LYS A 96 -26.66 8.46 -7.84
N ASN A 97 -27.21 8.21 -9.02
CA ASN A 97 -28.01 7.00 -9.26
C ASN A 97 -27.16 5.73 -9.11
N TYR A 98 -25.99 5.70 -9.74
CA TYR A 98 -25.12 4.53 -9.71
C TYR A 98 -24.39 4.36 -8.37
N LEU A 99 -24.11 5.45 -7.63
CA LEU A 99 -23.67 5.36 -6.23
C LEU A 99 -24.71 4.65 -5.35
N ARG A 100 -26.00 4.96 -5.51
CA ARG A 100 -27.07 4.28 -4.76
C ARG A 100 -27.16 2.80 -5.11
N LYS A 101 -27.04 2.45 -6.39
CA LYS A 101 -26.99 1.04 -6.82
C LYS A 101 -25.77 0.34 -6.21
N ALA A 102 -24.57 0.91 -6.34
CA ALA A 102 -23.35 0.35 -5.77
C ALA A 102 -23.46 0.13 -4.25
N PHE A 103 -23.96 1.13 -3.53
CA PHE A 103 -24.24 1.07 -2.09
C PHE A 103 -25.11 -0.14 -1.73
N MET A 104 -26.28 -0.28 -2.38
CA MET A 104 -27.21 -1.37 -2.11
C MET A 104 -26.57 -2.74 -2.38
N GLU A 105 -25.88 -2.87 -3.51
CA GLU A 105 -25.26 -4.13 -3.90
C GLU A 105 -24.07 -4.52 -3.02
N PHE A 106 -23.27 -3.56 -2.52
CA PHE A 106 -22.24 -3.84 -1.51
C PHE A 106 -22.85 -4.32 -0.19
N LEU A 107 -23.97 -3.74 0.24
CA LEU A 107 -24.66 -4.20 1.45
C LEU A 107 -25.17 -5.63 1.29
N LEU A 108 -25.73 -5.99 0.13
CA LEU A 108 -26.14 -7.36 -0.18
C LEU A 108 -24.95 -8.31 -0.22
N ALA A 109 -23.86 -7.92 -0.90
CA ALA A 109 -22.63 -8.72 -0.98
C ALA A 109 -22.00 -9.00 0.39
N SER A 110 -22.07 -8.04 1.32
CA SER A 110 -21.59 -8.20 2.70
C SER A 110 -22.42 -9.18 3.55
N ARG A 111 -23.65 -9.48 3.13
CA ARG A 111 -24.58 -10.41 3.82
C ARG A 111 -24.55 -11.82 3.24
N THR A 112 -23.91 -12.02 2.09
CA THR A 112 -23.78 -13.34 1.48
C THR A 112 -23.00 -14.28 2.40
N PRO A 113 -23.54 -15.49 2.73
CA PRO A 113 -22.92 -16.40 3.69
C PRO A 113 -21.49 -16.82 3.32
N GLN A 114 -21.24 -17.03 2.03
CA GLN A 114 -19.96 -17.52 1.49
C GLN A 114 -18.87 -16.44 1.42
N THR A 115 -19.18 -15.17 1.70
CA THR A 115 -18.22 -14.08 1.63
C THR A 115 -17.27 -14.12 2.83
N SER A 116 -15.97 -14.05 2.56
CA SER A 116 -14.93 -14.00 3.61
C SER A 116 -15.12 -12.80 4.54
N LEU A 117 -14.61 -12.85 5.77
CA LEU A 117 -14.72 -11.73 6.71
C LEU A 117 -14.00 -10.47 6.20
N LEU A 118 -12.86 -10.63 5.52
CA LEU A 118 -12.15 -9.54 4.87
C LEU A 118 -13.00 -8.89 3.77
N ASP A 119 -13.60 -9.70 2.91
CA ASP A 119 -14.47 -9.21 1.84
C ASP A 119 -15.72 -8.51 2.42
N LYS A 120 -16.28 -9.03 3.51
CA LYS A 120 -17.40 -8.39 4.22
C LYS A 120 -16.99 -7.01 4.74
N ALA A 121 -15.83 -6.88 5.40
CA ALA A 121 -15.31 -5.59 5.85
C ALA A 121 -15.07 -4.64 4.68
N SER A 122 -14.47 -5.14 3.59
CA SER A 122 -14.21 -4.41 2.35
C SER A 122 -15.49 -3.87 1.70
N PHE A 123 -16.53 -4.69 1.59
CA PHE A 123 -17.82 -4.26 1.04
C PHE A 123 -18.52 -3.25 1.94
N LEU A 124 -18.48 -3.42 3.28
CA LEU A 124 -19.02 -2.42 4.21
C LEU A 124 -18.30 -1.08 4.09
N PHE A 125 -16.97 -1.09 3.96
CA PHE A 125 -16.16 0.11 3.76
C PHE A 125 -16.52 0.83 2.45
N ARG A 126 -16.65 0.09 1.33
CA ARG A 126 -17.04 0.67 0.04
C ARG A 126 -18.48 1.18 0.03
N ALA A 127 -19.39 0.48 0.71
CA ALA A 127 -20.74 0.98 0.94
C ALA A 127 -20.70 2.29 1.75
N ALA A 128 -19.85 2.39 2.77
CA ALA A 128 -19.68 3.63 3.52
C ALA A 128 -19.17 4.78 2.64
N LYS A 129 -18.20 4.53 1.75
CA LYS A 129 -17.72 5.53 0.78
C LYS A 129 -18.84 6.00 -0.15
N CYS A 130 -19.65 5.09 -0.68
CA CYS A 130 -20.83 5.47 -1.47
C CYS A 130 -21.79 6.35 -0.66
N SER A 131 -22.02 6.02 0.62
CA SER A 131 -22.86 6.81 1.53
C SER A 131 -22.30 8.21 1.78
N LEU A 132 -20.99 8.36 1.98
CA LEU A 132 -20.31 9.66 2.09
C LEU A 132 -20.50 10.51 0.84
N SER A 133 -20.26 9.93 -0.35
CA SER A 133 -20.45 10.62 -1.64
C SER A 133 -21.92 11.02 -1.89
N LEU A 134 -22.87 10.29 -1.31
CA LEU A 134 -24.30 10.63 -1.34
C LEU A 134 -24.71 11.66 -0.28
N GLY A 135 -23.81 12.03 0.63
CA GLY A 135 -24.05 13.00 1.72
C GLY A 135 -24.68 12.39 2.97
N ASP A 136 -24.81 11.06 3.08
CA ASP A 136 -25.33 10.37 4.26
C ASP A 136 -24.17 9.96 5.19
N GLN A 137 -23.77 10.92 6.04
CA GLN A 137 -22.66 10.79 6.99
C GLN A 137 -22.94 9.79 8.11
N ASP A 138 -24.18 9.71 8.59
CA ASP A 138 -24.56 8.83 9.70
C ASP A 138 -24.50 7.36 9.29
N THR A 139 -25.03 7.04 8.10
CA THR A 139 -24.92 5.68 7.55
C THR A 139 -23.47 5.32 7.25
N ALA A 140 -22.69 6.23 6.67
CA ALA A 140 -21.28 6.02 6.43
C ALA A 140 -20.53 5.69 7.74
N LYS A 141 -20.71 6.51 8.78
CA LYS A 141 -20.09 6.30 10.10
C LYS A 141 -20.43 4.93 10.69
N ARG A 142 -21.70 4.54 10.68
CA ARG A 142 -22.14 3.21 11.18
C ARG A 142 -21.49 2.07 10.41
N LEU A 143 -21.39 2.18 9.09
CA LEU A 143 -20.79 1.16 8.24
C LEU A 143 -19.27 1.06 8.43
N LEU A 144 -18.57 2.20 8.57
CA LEU A 144 -17.14 2.24 8.87
C LEU A 144 -16.81 1.63 10.23
N LEU A 145 -17.59 1.95 11.27
CA LEU A 145 -17.44 1.33 12.58
C LEU A 145 -17.61 -0.19 12.50
N LYS A 146 -18.67 -0.65 11.82
CA LYS A 146 -18.91 -2.08 11.62
C LYS A 146 -17.80 -2.78 10.83
N ALA A 147 -17.27 -2.13 9.80
CA ALA A 147 -16.14 -2.65 9.02
C ALA A 147 -14.86 -2.73 9.87
N CYS A 148 -14.60 -1.70 10.68
CA CYS A 148 -13.48 -1.65 11.63
C CYS A 148 -13.58 -2.80 12.65
N ASP A 149 -14.73 -2.93 13.32
CA ASP A 149 -14.94 -3.96 14.35
C ASP A 149 -14.80 -5.37 13.78
N LEU A 150 -15.34 -5.62 12.58
CA LEU A 150 -15.19 -6.91 11.90
C LEU A 150 -13.71 -7.22 11.64
N SER A 151 -12.95 -6.24 11.13
CA SER A 151 -11.52 -6.42 10.87
C SER A 151 -10.72 -6.62 12.15
N LEU A 152 -11.01 -5.91 13.23
CA LEU A 152 -10.31 -6.09 14.51
C LEU A 152 -10.59 -7.46 15.14
N SER A 153 -11.84 -7.92 15.09
CA SER A 153 -12.19 -9.25 15.59
C SER A 153 -11.43 -10.36 14.85
N PHE A 154 -11.28 -10.21 13.54
CA PHE A 154 -10.53 -11.17 12.73
C PHE A 154 -9.03 -11.08 12.98
N ALA A 155 -8.48 -9.86 13.05
CA ALA A 155 -7.06 -9.66 13.34
C ALA A 155 -6.66 -10.30 14.68
N ALA A 156 -7.49 -10.14 15.72
CA ALA A 156 -7.27 -10.76 17.02
C ALA A 156 -7.30 -12.30 16.95
N SER A 157 -8.24 -12.87 16.18
CA SER A 157 -8.33 -14.32 15.96
C SER A 157 -7.10 -14.84 15.21
N SER A 158 -6.73 -14.21 14.09
CA SER A 158 -5.56 -14.62 13.30
C SER A 158 -4.27 -14.46 14.10
N PHE A 159 -4.13 -13.39 14.88
CA PHE A 159 -2.97 -13.20 15.76
C PHE A 159 -2.86 -14.36 16.77
N SER A 160 -3.98 -14.73 17.41
CA SER A 160 -4.03 -15.86 18.36
C SER A 160 -3.69 -17.21 17.71
N ASN A 161 -3.97 -17.35 16.42
CA ASN A 161 -3.66 -18.55 15.63
C ASN A 161 -2.24 -18.53 15.01
N ASN A 162 -1.40 -17.55 15.34
CA ASN A 162 -0.08 -17.31 14.73
C ASN A 162 -0.12 -17.01 13.21
N GLU A 163 -1.28 -16.59 12.70
CA GLU A 163 -1.48 -16.16 11.32
C GLU A 163 -1.15 -14.67 11.16
N TYR A 164 0.08 -14.29 11.53
CA TYR A 164 0.45 -12.88 11.69
C TYR A 164 0.31 -12.04 10.42
N GLY A 165 0.53 -12.63 9.24
CA GLY A 165 0.31 -11.94 7.96
C GLY A 165 -1.15 -11.49 7.78
N PHE A 166 -2.11 -12.36 8.11
CA PHE A 166 -3.54 -12.02 8.08
C PHE A 166 -3.89 -10.98 9.15
N ALA A 167 -3.30 -11.10 10.35
CA ALA A 167 -3.50 -10.10 11.41
C ALA A 167 -3.04 -8.71 10.97
N VAL A 168 -1.87 -8.59 10.33
CA VAL A 168 -1.37 -7.33 9.75
C VAL A 168 -2.35 -6.77 8.72
N THR A 169 -2.80 -7.57 7.75
CA THR A 169 -3.74 -7.12 6.71
C THR A 169 -5.02 -6.55 7.31
N HIS A 170 -5.58 -7.20 8.34
CA HIS A 170 -6.81 -6.75 8.97
C HIS A 170 -6.62 -5.54 9.89
N HIS A 171 -5.50 -5.43 10.61
CA HIS A 171 -5.17 -4.21 11.34
C HIS A 171 -4.99 -3.01 10.39
N LEU A 172 -4.29 -3.17 9.26
CA LEU A 172 -4.15 -2.12 8.24
C LEU A 172 -5.52 -1.69 7.70
N PHE A 173 -6.41 -2.64 7.45
CA PHE A 173 -7.77 -2.33 7.02
C PHE A 173 -8.56 -1.56 8.10
N ALA A 174 -8.38 -1.89 9.38
CA ALA A 174 -9.00 -1.15 10.48
C ALA A 174 -8.47 0.29 10.56
N ILE A 175 -7.17 0.52 10.34
CA ILE A 175 -6.58 1.87 10.26
C ILE A 175 -7.27 2.67 9.15
N LYS A 176 -7.48 2.09 7.96
CA LYS A 176 -8.22 2.77 6.87
C LYS A 176 -9.62 3.20 7.30
N CYS A 177 -10.32 2.36 8.06
CA CYS A 177 -11.65 2.71 8.58
C CYS A 177 -11.59 3.87 9.58
N CYS A 178 -10.63 3.87 10.50
CA CYS A 178 -10.43 4.93 11.49
C CYS A 178 -10.02 6.27 10.85
N ALA A 179 -9.16 6.22 9.83
CA ALA A 179 -8.76 7.40 9.07
C ALA A 179 -9.96 8.06 8.39
N GLU A 180 -10.84 7.28 7.75
CA GLU A 180 -12.08 7.80 7.13
C GLU A 180 -13.10 8.31 8.17
N LEU A 181 -13.06 7.78 9.40
CA LEU A 181 -13.87 8.28 10.53
C LEU A 181 -13.31 9.56 11.15
N GLY A 182 -12.05 9.92 10.86
CA GLY A 182 -11.33 11.01 11.54
C GLY A 182 -10.97 10.70 13.00
N ASP A 183 -11.01 9.43 13.41
CA ASP A 183 -10.68 8.99 14.78
C ASP A 183 -9.17 8.76 14.92
N LYS A 184 -8.43 9.88 15.04
CA LYS A 184 -6.96 9.92 15.08
C LYS A 184 -6.37 9.12 16.25
N GLU A 185 -7.02 9.14 17.41
CA GLU A 185 -6.54 8.45 18.61
C GLU A 185 -6.59 6.93 18.39
N LYS A 186 -7.75 6.41 17.93
CA LYS A 186 -7.90 5.00 17.63
C LYS A 186 -6.98 4.58 16.47
N GLU A 187 -6.82 5.42 15.46
CA GLU A 187 -5.89 5.18 14.35
C GLU A 187 -4.45 4.96 14.85
N LEU A 188 -3.96 5.83 15.73
CA LEU A 188 -2.62 5.71 16.34
C LEU A 188 -2.47 4.44 17.18
N GLN A 189 -3.49 4.08 17.97
CA GLN A 189 -3.49 2.82 18.72
C GLN A 189 -3.37 1.61 17.77
N LEU A 190 -4.07 1.65 16.63
CA LEU A 190 -4.00 0.60 15.61
C LEU A 190 -2.64 0.52 14.92
N HIS A 191 -1.93 1.63 14.70
CA HIS A 191 -0.55 1.58 14.20
C HIS A 191 0.38 0.81 15.15
N SER A 192 0.17 0.92 16.46
CA SER A 192 0.93 0.14 17.45
C SER A 192 0.65 -1.35 17.32
N LEU A 193 -0.62 -1.73 17.15
CA LEU A 193 -1.02 -3.13 16.94
C LEU A 193 -0.49 -3.70 15.60
N VAL A 194 -0.43 -2.90 14.54
CA VAL A 194 0.23 -3.32 13.28
C VAL A 194 1.72 -3.57 13.51
N CYS A 195 2.41 -2.68 14.21
CA CYS A 195 3.83 -2.84 14.52
C CYS A 195 4.10 -4.13 15.31
N GLU A 196 3.28 -4.42 16.33
CA GLU A 196 3.35 -5.67 17.09
C GLU A 196 3.13 -6.90 16.19
N SER A 197 2.08 -6.90 15.36
CA SER A 197 1.85 -7.98 14.39
C SER A 197 3.02 -8.18 13.43
N PHE A 198 3.66 -7.10 12.94
CA PHE A 198 4.85 -7.21 12.11
C PHE A 198 6.04 -7.80 12.87
N ILE A 199 6.29 -7.38 14.12
CA ILE A 199 7.37 -7.93 14.93
C ILE A 199 7.20 -9.45 15.08
N HIS A 200 5.99 -9.91 15.37
CA HIS A 200 5.70 -11.34 15.46
C HIS A 200 5.83 -12.07 14.12
N LEU A 201 5.34 -11.47 13.03
CA LEU A 201 5.49 -12.00 11.68
C LEU A 201 6.97 -12.18 11.32
N ILE A 202 7.78 -11.14 11.50
CA ILE A 202 9.21 -11.17 11.20
C ILE A 202 9.93 -12.21 12.06
N LYS A 203 9.62 -12.31 13.36
CA LYS A 203 10.18 -13.35 14.24
C LYS A 203 9.82 -14.76 13.77
N SER A 204 8.59 -14.97 13.28
CA SER A 204 8.15 -16.28 12.77
C SER A 204 8.91 -16.72 11.51
N LEU A 205 9.35 -15.78 10.66
CA LEU A 205 10.12 -16.09 9.45
C LEU A 205 11.52 -16.64 9.71
N ILE A 206 12.10 -16.41 10.89
CA ILE A 206 13.44 -16.93 11.21
C ILE A 206 13.43 -18.45 11.25
N VAL A 207 12.34 -19.03 11.74
CA VAL A 207 12.23 -20.47 11.95
C VAL A 207 12.14 -21.20 10.60
N THR A 208 11.49 -20.59 9.61
CA THR A 208 11.32 -21.15 8.26
C THR A 208 11.37 -20.06 7.20
N PRO A 209 12.53 -19.50 6.86
CA PRO A 209 12.61 -18.40 5.90
C PRO A 209 12.39 -18.93 4.49
N SER A 210 11.24 -18.62 3.88
CA SER A 210 11.08 -18.73 2.44
C SER A 210 11.18 -17.34 1.79
N ARG A 211 11.90 -17.24 0.65
CA ARG A 211 11.98 -15.99 -0.11
C ARG A 211 10.60 -15.46 -0.52
N GLU A 212 9.66 -16.37 -0.79
CA GLU A 212 8.27 -16.03 -1.10
C GLU A 212 7.55 -15.38 0.10
N GLN A 213 7.75 -15.89 1.31
CA GLN A 213 7.19 -15.31 2.52
C GLN A 213 7.78 -13.92 2.80
N ILE A 214 9.10 -13.75 2.65
CA ILE A 214 9.74 -12.44 2.80
C ILE A 214 9.21 -11.45 1.75
N ALA A 215 9.11 -11.88 0.48
CA ALA A 215 8.56 -11.05 -0.59
C ALA A 215 7.10 -10.63 -0.34
N SER A 216 6.31 -11.49 0.33
CA SER A 216 4.92 -11.17 0.68
C SER A 216 4.77 -10.07 1.75
N ILE A 217 5.81 -9.80 2.54
CA ILE A 217 5.80 -8.79 3.61
C ILE A 217 6.07 -7.39 3.06
N GLN A 218 6.92 -7.28 2.04
CA GLN A 218 7.28 -6.00 1.45
C GLN A 218 6.07 -5.11 1.09
N PRO A 219 5.01 -5.59 0.38
CA PRO A 219 3.86 -4.75 0.08
C PRO A 219 3.09 -4.31 1.33
N LEU A 220 2.99 -5.15 2.36
CA LEU A 220 2.32 -4.81 3.62
C LEU A 220 3.09 -3.72 4.38
N LEU A 221 4.41 -3.82 4.42
CA LEU A 221 5.26 -2.77 5.02
C LEU A 221 5.09 -1.46 4.24
N LYS A 222 5.19 -1.48 2.90
CA LYS A 222 4.99 -0.28 2.07
C LYS A 222 3.64 0.38 2.35
N GLU A 223 2.58 -0.41 2.43
CA GLU A 223 1.25 0.08 2.76
C GLU A 223 1.20 0.72 4.15
N TRP A 224 1.74 0.05 5.18
CA TRP A 224 1.79 0.60 6.55
C TRP A 224 2.55 1.92 6.63
N PHE A 225 3.74 2.00 6.03
CA PHE A 225 4.55 3.21 6.01
C PHE A 225 3.88 4.34 5.21
N SER A 226 3.22 4.01 4.10
CA SER A 226 2.44 4.98 3.33
C SER A 226 1.31 5.57 4.18
N MET A 227 0.59 4.74 4.96
CA MET A 227 -0.45 5.23 5.87
C MET A 227 0.12 6.08 7.01
N LEU A 228 1.25 5.67 7.58
CA LEU A 228 1.94 6.38 8.66
C LEU A 228 2.43 7.78 8.22
N THR A 229 2.70 7.97 6.93
CA THR A 229 3.24 9.23 6.37
C THR A 229 2.19 10.11 5.71
N ALA A 230 1.16 9.51 5.09
CA ALA A 230 0.09 10.26 4.43
C ALA A 230 -0.75 11.10 5.40
N ASN A 231 -0.80 10.69 6.68
CA ASN A 231 -1.63 11.36 7.65
C ASN A 231 -0.92 12.57 8.25
N ASN A 232 -1.26 13.80 7.81
CA ASN A 232 -0.70 15.05 8.36
C ASN A 232 -0.85 15.15 9.89
N ALA A 233 -1.83 14.45 10.47
CA ALA A 233 -2.01 14.31 11.90
C ALA A 233 -0.79 13.66 12.60
N LEU A 234 -0.11 12.72 11.94
CA LEU A 234 1.07 12.06 12.50
C LEU A 234 2.30 12.97 12.51
N LYS A 235 2.27 14.20 11.96
CA LYS A 235 3.33 15.18 12.23
C LYS A 235 3.37 15.58 13.71
N GLU A 236 2.21 15.68 14.36
CA GLU A 236 2.10 15.90 15.81
C GLU A 236 2.53 14.67 16.60
N HIS A 237 2.44 13.48 15.98
CA HIS A 237 2.82 12.19 16.56
C HIS A 237 4.09 11.60 15.94
N ARG A 238 4.96 12.45 15.36
CA ARG A 238 6.14 11.99 14.60
C ARG A 238 7.11 11.19 15.47
N GLU A 239 7.18 11.53 16.75
CA GLU A 239 7.96 10.80 17.75
C GLU A 239 7.44 9.37 17.95
N GLN A 240 6.13 9.19 18.05
CA GLN A 240 5.50 7.86 18.18
C GLN A 240 5.66 7.05 16.90
N ALA A 241 5.46 7.66 15.73
CA ALA A 241 5.75 7.02 14.45
C ALA A 241 7.21 6.54 14.39
N SER A 242 8.16 7.42 14.73
CA SER A 242 9.57 7.06 14.80
C SER A 242 9.84 5.95 15.81
N GLU A 243 9.11 5.88 16.93
CA GLU A 243 9.23 4.81 17.92
C GLU A 243 8.78 3.45 17.39
N LEU A 244 7.67 3.40 16.66
CA LEU A 244 7.21 2.17 16.02
C LEU A 244 8.20 1.69 14.95
N VAL A 245 8.72 2.61 14.15
CA VAL A 245 9.73 2.29 13.13
C VAL A 245 11.03 1.81 13.76
N SER A 246 11.49 2.46 14.83
CA SER A 246 12.68 2.04 15.58
C SER A 246 12.50 0.64 16.17
N LYS A 247 11.36 0.33 16.78
CA LYS A 247 11.07 -1.01 17.31
C LYS A 247 11.16 -2.08 16.22
N LEU A 248 10.53 -1.83 15.06
CA LEU A 248 10.58 -2.76 13.93
C LEU A 248 12.01 -2.97 13.41
N LEU A 249 12.76 -1.88 13.25
CA LEU A 249 14.14 -1.92 12.75
C LEU A 249 15.08 -2.61 13.74
N SER A 250 14.93 -2.37 15.05
CA SER A 250 15.71 -3.04 16.09
C SER A 250 15.53 -4.55 16.01
N VAL A 251 14.27 -5.00 15.93
CA VAL A 251 13.97 -6.44 15.78
C VAL A 251 14.63 -6.96 14.52
N ALA A 252 14.43 -6.33 13.36
CA ALA A 252 15.03 -6.79 12.10
C ALA A 252 16.57 -6.95 12.19
N LEU A 253 17.26 -5.99 12.82
CA LEU A 253 18.71 -6.03 13.03
C LEU A 253 19.13 -7.14 14.02
N GLU A 254 18.36 -7.37 15.09
CA GLU A 254 18.61 -8.43 16.06
C GLU A 254 18.55 -9.82 15.45
N LEU A 255 17.70 -10.03 14.43
CA LEU A 255 17.57 -11.33 13.77
C LEU A 255 18.75 -11.70 12.88
N LYS A 256 19.56 -10.71 12.49
CA LYS A 256 20.73 -10.88 11.61
C LYS A 256 20.40 -11.60 10.29
N ASN A 257 19.14 -11.58 9.85
CA ASN A 257 18.74 -12.16 8.57
C ASN A 257 18.86 -11.09 7.47
N PRO A 258 19.76 -11.26 6.49
CA PRO A 258 20.07 -10.24 5.49
C PRO A 258 18.87 -9.87 4.61
N ASP A 259 18.03 -10.85 4.23
CA ASP A 259 16.87 -10.62 3.38
C ASP A 259 15.78 -9.81 4.11
N ILE A 260 15.56 -10.09 5.40
CA ILE A 260 14.63 -9.33 6.24
C ILE A 260 15.14 -7.90 6.45
N ILE A 261 16.40 -7.75 6.83
CA ILE A 261 17.02 -6.43 7.05
C ILE A 261 16.93 -5.60 5.77
N ARG A 262 17.30 -6.19 4.63
CA ARG A 262 17.17 -5.58 3.31
C ARG A 262 15.73 -5.13 3.04
N THR A 263 14.76 -6.01 3.22
CA THR A 263 13.34 -5.70 2.95
C THR A 263 12.86 -4.51 3.78
N VAL A 264 13.21 -4.46 5.07
CA VAL A 264 12.86 -3.34 5.95
C VAL A 264 13.57 -2.05 5.50
N LEU A 265 14.87 -2.12 5.21
CA LEU A 265 15.65 -0.96 4.75
C LEU A 265 15.18 -0.43 3.39
N ASP A 266 14.83 -1.30 2.45
CA ASP A 266 14.30 -0.92 1.13
C ASP A 266 12.99 -0.13 1.30
N VAL A 267 12.07 -0.61 2.14
CA VAL A 267 10.82 0.12 2.42
C VAL A 267 11.07 1.45 3.13
N LEU A 268 12.00 1.49 4.09
CA LEU A 268 12.41 2.74 4.74
C LEU A 268 13.02 3.72 3.75
N SER A 269 13.79 3.24 2.77
CA SER A 269 14.42 4.07 1.76
C SER A 269 13.41 4.72 0.83
N GLU A 270 12.21 4.15 0.68
CA GLU A 270 11.10 4.73 -0.08
C GLU A 270 10.21 5.64 0.77
N SER A 271 10.37 5.62 2.09
CA SER A 271 9.53 6.36 3.06
C SER A 271 9.92 7.83 3.23
N ASP A 272 9.15 8.57 4.05
CA ASP A 272 9.43 9.95 4.43
C ASP A 272 10.85 10.06 5.04
N PRO A 273 11.78 10.78 4.38
CA PRO A 273 13.16 10.85 4.84
C PRO A 273 13.31 11.51 6.21
N ALA A 274 12.37 12.37 6.61
CA ALA A 274 12.39 13.03 7.91
C ALA A 274 12.12 12.03 9.05
N LEU A 275 11.14 11.15 8.86
CA LEU A 275 10.82 10.05 9.78
C LEU A 275 11.99 9.06 9.90
N VAL A 276 12.61 8.72 8.77
CA VAL A 276 13.80 7.86 8.73
C VAL A 276 14.94 8.50 9.50
N ALA A 277 15.21 9.79 9.30
CA ALA A 277 16.26 10.52 10.01
C ALA A 277 16.09 10.43 11.52
N ASP A 278 14.89 10.68 12.04
CA ASP A 278 14.64 10.63 13.48
C ASP A 278 14.80 9.23 14.05
N THR A 279 14.35 8.23 13.30
CA THR A 279 14.52 6.82 13.64
C THR A 279 15.99 6.44 13.74
N LEU A 280 16.79 6.84 12.75
CA LEU A 280 18.22 6.54 12.69
C LEU A 280 19.03 7.31 13.74
N ARG A 281 18.55 8.45 14.24
CA ARG A 281 19.21 9.21 15.32
C ARG A 281 19.04 8.58 16.69
N LYS A 282 18.13 7.60 16.87
CA LYS A 282 17.93 6.98 18.17
C LYS A 282 19.15 6.16 18.60
N PRO A 283 19.68 6.35 19.83
CA PRO A 283 20.88 5.66 20.30
C PRO A 283 20.80 4.13 20.23
N SER A 284 19.62 3.55 20.46
CA SER A 284 19.40 2.11 20.35
C SER A 284 19.59 1.62 18.91
N ILE A 285 19.07 2.36 17.93
CA ILE A 285 19.16 2.02 16.50
C ILE A 285 20.57 2.24 15.99
N THR A 286 21.22 3.33 16.37
CA THR A 286 22.63 3.56 15.99
C THR A 286 23.52 2.46 16.53
N ALA A 287 23.36 2.05 17.80
CA ALA A 287 24.14 0.95 18.38
C ALA A 287 23.88 -0.39 17.66
N SER A 288 22.63 -0.74 17.38
CA SER A 288 22.27 -1.96 16.65
C SER A 288 22.81 -1.95 15.21
N LEU A 289 22.76 -0.80 14.53
CA LEU A 289 23.37 -0.63 13.20
C LEU A 289 24.89 -0.74 13.25
N THR A 290 25.55 -0.12 14.23
CA THR A 290 27.01 -0.26 14.42
C THR A 290 27.37 -1.73 14.61
N SER A 291 26.66 -2.43 15.49
CA SER A 291 26.89 -3.86 15.73
C SER A 291 26.69 -4.68 14.46
N PHE A 292 25.59 -4.44 13.72
CA PHE A 292 25.32 -5.12 12.46
C PHE A 292 26.40 -4.86 11.41
N VAL A 293 26.79 -3.60 11.19
CA VAL A 293 27.83 -3.23 10.23
C VAL A 293 29.18 -3.86 10.60
N SER A 294 29.51 -3.94 11.89
CA SER A 294 30.73 -4.61 12.36
C SER A 294 30.70 -6.12 12.16
N THR A 295 29.52 -6.75 12.04
CA THR A 295 29.40 -8.18 11.71
C THR A 295 29.50 -8.47 10.21
N LEU A 296 29.37 -7.46 9.34
CA LEU A 296 29.52 -7.63 7.90
C LEU A 296 31.00 -7.91 7.58
N SER A 297 31.30 -9.12 7.12
CA SER A 297 32.64 -9.46 6.61
C SER A 297 32.78 -9.01 5.16
N ALA A 298 34.00 -8.61 4.79
CA ALA A 298 34.33 -8.33 3.39
C ALA A 298 34.38 -9.60 2.51
N GLU A 299 34.30 -10.78 3.13
CA GLU A 299 34.37 -12.08 2.44
C GLU A 299 32.98 -12.66 2.14
N ASP A 300 31.90 -12.09 2.71
CA ASP A 300 30.53 -12.53 2.45
C ASP A 300 30.07 -11.99 1.09
N ASN A 301 30.01 -12.86 0.08
CA ASN A 301 29.64 -12.52 -1.30
C ASN A 301 28.20 -11.96 -1.45
N GLU A 302 27.37 -12.00 -0.40
CA GLU A 302 26.01 -11.47 -0.38
C GLU A 302 25.96 -10.09 0.30
N PHE A 303 26.58 -9.08 -0.33
CA PHE A 303 26.61 -7.67 0.11
C PHE A 303 25.25 -6.93 0.03
N PHE A 304 24.14 -7.64 -0.18
CA PHE A 304 22.84 -7.04 -0.48
C PHE A 304 22.29 -6.08 0.60
N PRO A 305 22.37 -6.38 1.90
CA PRO A 305 21.88 -5.46 2.94
C PRO A 305 22.68 -4.15 2.98
N LEU A 306 23.96 -4.22 2.63
CA LEU A 306 24.85 -3.06 2.64
C LEU A 306 24.48 -2.07 1.53
N LEU A 307 24.08 -2.55 0.35
CA LEU A 307 23.63 -1.66 -0.73
C LEU A 307 22.37 -0.88 -0.32
N SER A 308 21.36 -1.57 0.23
CA SER A 308 20.14 -0.94 0.72
C SER A 308 20.41 0.03 1.88
N LEU A 309 21.32 -0.34 2.79
CA LEU A 309 21.77 0.56 3.85
C LEU A 309 22.46 1.81 3.29
N LEU A 310 23.35 1.66 2.30
CA LEU A 310 24.02 2.80 1.66
C LEU A 310 23.02 3.68 0.92
N GLN A 311 22.07 3.09 0.17
CA GLN A 311 20.99 3.84 -0.48
C GLN A 311 20.18 4.65 0.54
N LEU A 312 19.84 4.04 1.68
CA LEU A 312 19.17 4.73 2.78
C LEU A 312 20.02 5.88 3.32
N LEU A 313 21.29 5.64 3.65
CA LEU A 313 22.18 6.62 4.30
C LEU A 313 22.58 7.80 3.40
N PHE A 314 22.61 7.60 2.09
CA PHE A 314 23.00 8.62 1.12
C PHE A 314 21.82 9.27 0.39
N LYS A 315 20.57 8.90 0.74
CA LYS A 315 19.38 9.62 0.29
C LYS A 315 19.45 11.05 0.80
N ASP A 316 19.39 12.03 -0.11
CA ASP A 316 19.48 13.45 0.25
C ASP A 316 18.22 13.87 0.98
N VAL A 317 18.38 14.37 2.21
CA VAL A 317 17.29 14.91 3.03
C VAL A 317 17.61 16.36 3.33
N SER A 318 16.95 17.29 2.63
CA SER A 318 16.92 18.72 2.99
C SER A 318 18.30 19.32 3.34
N GLY A 319 19.32 19.05 2.51
CA GLY A 319 20.66 19.66 2.65
C GLY A 319 21.65 18.93 3.57
N GLY A 320 21.33 17.72 4.05
CA GLY A 320 22.28 16.85 4.76
C GLY A 320 22.06 15.37 4.42
N SER A 321 23.15 14.59 4.39
CA SER A 321 23.10 13.15 4.20
C SER A 321 22.77 12.43 5.51
N LEU A 322 21.91 11.41 5.46
CA LEU A 322 21.54 10.58 6.63
C LEU A 322 22.76 9.90 7.28
N ILE A 323 23.83 9.72 6.51
CA ILE A 323 25.14 9.26 6.99
C ILE A 323 25.69 10.10 8.16
N ASN A 324 25.39 11.40 8.22
CA ASN A 324 25.83 12.27 9.32
C ASN A 324 25.13 11.96 10.65
N CYS A 325 24.08 11.13 10.64
CA CYS A 325 23.40 10.68 11.84
C CYS A 325 24.07 9.43 12.46
N LEU A 326 25.08 8.85 11.80
CA LEU A 326 25.75 7.66 12.31
C LEU A 326 26.95 7.99 13.21
N PRO A 327 27.23 7.16 14.24
CA PRO A 327 28.45 7.28 15.05
C PRO A 327 29.71 7.12 14.20
N GLU A 328 30.79 7.86 14.53
CA GLU A 328 32.07 7.81 13.79
C GLU A 328 32.65 6.39 13.71
N ALA A 329 32.43 5.54 14.73
CA ALA A 329 32.84 4.14 14.68
C ALA A 329 32.16 3.33 13.55
N THR A 330 30.88 3.60 13.30
CA THR A 330 30.11 3.02 12.18
C THR A 330 30.61 3.55 10.86
N LEU A 331 30.86 4.86 10.79
CA LEU A 331 31.40 5.53 9.62
C LEU A 331 32.78 4.95 9.25
N HIS A 332 33.64 4.71 10.24
CA HIS A 332 34.95 4.09 10.05
C HIS A 332 34.84 2.67 9.47
N HIS A 333 33.93 1.83 9.99
CA HIS A 333 33.69 0.50 9.44
C HIS A 333 33.13 0.56 8.01
N LEU A 334 32.19 1.45 7.73
CA LEU A 334 31.68 1.68 6.38
C LEU A 334 32.81 2.09 5.42
N ARG A 335 33.67 3.04 5.81
CA ARG A 335 34.85 3.43 5.01
C ARG A 335 35.76 2.23 4.73
N LYS A 336 36.03 1.40 5.74
CA LYS A 336 36.87 0.18 5.59
C LYS A 336 36.24 -0.86 4.66
N LEU A 337 34.92 -1.01 4.68
CA LEU A 337 34.20 -1.90 3.75
C LEU A 337 34.25 -1.36 2.31
N LEU A 338 34.10 -0.04 2.15
CA LEU A 338 34.14 0.63 0.84
C LEU A 338 35.53 0.63 0.23
N SER A 339 36.59 0.83 1.02
CA SER A 339 37.98 0.90 0.54
C SER A 339 38.53 -0.44 0.04
N LYS A 340 37.94 -1.56 0.46
CA LYS A 340 38.28 -2.90 -0.06
C LYS A 340 37.81 -3.13 -1.51
N ASN A 341 37.30 -2.12 -2.21
CA ASN A 341 37.00 -2.10 -3.66
C ASN A 341 35.96 -3.12 -4.18
N ILE A 342 35.35 -3.94 -3.33
CA ILE A 342 34.35 -4.94 -3.76
C ILE A 342 33.01 -4.28 -4.14
N LEU A 343 32.70 -3.09 -3.60
CA LEU A 343 31.39 -2.46 -3.73
C LEU A 343 31.30 -1.41 -4.84
N LEU A 344 32.40 -0.75 -5.22
CA LEU A 344 32.35 0.38 -6.17
C LEU A 344 31.90 -0.03 -7.58
N SER A 345 31.98 -1.31 -7.95
CA SER A 345 31.47 -1.81 -9.23
C SER A 345 29.95 -1.99 -9.25
N GLN A 346 29.32 -2.23 -8.09
CA GLN A 346 27.88 -2.53 -7.96
C GLN A 346 27.06 -1.34 -7.46
N VAL A 347 27.71 -0.30 -6.94
CA VAL A 347 27.04 0.92 -6.50
C VAL A 347 26.66 1.80 -7.71
N PRO A 348 25.43 2.35 -7.79
CA PRO A 348 25.05 3.31 -8.83
C PRO A 348 26.02 4.50 -8.92
N ASP A 349 26.32 4.98 -10.13
CA ASP A 349 27.30 6.06 -10.35
C ASP A 349 26.99 7.34 -9.55
N GLU A 350 25.70 7.62 -9.32
CA GLU A 350 25.22 8.74 -8.50
C GLU A 350 25.70 8.67 -7.03
N LEU A 351 25.83 7.45 -6.49
CA LEU A 351 26.34 7.21 -5.14
C LEU A 351 27.86 7.19 -5.07
N LYS A 352 28.55 6.84 -6.17
CA LYS A 352 30.02 6.74 -6.20
C LYS A 352 30.70 8.06 -5.89
N SER A 353 30.19 9.18 -6.41
CA SER A 353 30.75 10.52 -6.15
C SER A 353 30.58 10.91 -4.67
N LYS A 354 29.42 10.64 -4.06
CA LYS A 354 29.16 10.87 -2.64
C LYS A 354 30.01 9.99 -1.74
N LEU A 355 30.20 8.74 -2.12
CA LEU A 355 31.07 7.78 -1.41
C LEU A 355 32.54 8.17 -1.53
N ALA A 356 32.99 8.60 -2.71
CA ALA A 356 34.35 9.09 -2.93
C ALA A 356 34.64 10.31 -2.06
N ALA A 357 33.72 11.29 -2.02
CA ALA A 357 33.82 12.46 -1.14
C ALA A 357 33.82 12.07 0.35
N PHE A 358 32.99 11.10 0.74
CA PHE A 358 32.94 10.60 2.12
C PHE A 358 34.22 9.84 2.53
N SER A 359 34.85 9.15 1.58
CA SER A 359 36.14 8.48 1.78
C SER A 359 37.30 9.48 1.80
N SER A 360 37.29 10.50 0.95
CA SER A 360 38.41 11.45 0.81
C SER A 360 38.49 12.50 1.92
N ASN A 361 37.35 12.95 2.46
CA ASN A 361 37.29 14.10 3.37
C ASN A 361 37.85 13.86 4.80
N LYS A 362 38.35 12.67 5.14
CA LYS A 362 39.01 12.40 6.44
C LYS A 362 40.19 11.42 6.41
N LEU A 363 40.53 10.82 5.25
CA LEU A 363 41.72 9.97 5.14
C LEU A 363 43.02 10.78 5.25
N ASN A 364 42.98 12.08 4.95
CA ASN A 364 44.13 12.98 5.06
C ASN A 364 44.48 13.40 6.51
N ASP A 365 43.62 13.13 7.50
CA ASP A 365 43.86 13.53 8.91
C ASP A 365 44.47 12.40 9.76
N PHE A 366 44.69 11.21 9.19
CA PHE A 366 45.16 10.01 9.93
C PHE A 366 46.49 9.43 9.43
N GLU A 367 47.11 9.99 8.38
CA GLU A 367 48.44 9.56 7.92
C GLU A 367 49.60 10.35 8.59
N GLY A 368 49.34 11.01 9.73
CA GLY A 368 50.35 11.76 10.48
C GLY A 368 50.32 11.42 11.96
N ASP A 369 50.80 10.24 12.32
CA ASP A 369 51.55 9.93 13.56
C ASP A 369 51.70 8.40 13.68
N ASP A 370 52.74 7.88 13.02
CA ASP A 370 53.46 6.65 13.41
C ASP A 370 54.90 7.04 13.78
#